data_AF-A0A9E3BY46-F1
#
_entry.id   AF-A0A9E3BY46-F1
#
_cell.length_a   1.000
_cell.length_b   1.000
_cell.length_c   1.000
_cell.angle_alpha   90.00
_cell.angle_beta   90.00
_cell.angle_gamma   90.00
#
_symmetry.space_group_name_H-M   'P 1'
#
loop_
_entity.id
_entity.type
_entity.pdbx_description
1 polymer ?
#
loop_
_entity_poly.entity_id
_entity_poly.type
_entity_poly.pdbx_seq_one_letter_code
_entity_poly.pdbx_strand_id
1 'polypeptide(L)'
;MALATELDEAAQERFVFEPLPPIPRPIHFPFPPIPNPLGPLADLTGTWGGKGFNVIWRPSDIKVDPAQDRFLELNLTDDSIQFNAISGPIPNRGLLQPDINMFGLTYLQQISDANLNAGLHIEPGIWAVAPATTDPAEGPTVVRMASIPHGTAILAQGTAKTAAGAPSIPNINILPFTIGHPGATFNFPEQNLSIPTSFRSPAPQLVGITQAMVDNPNSVLHAAIAGQTILSTTTLHVSTTPTAPVVGGGTANTAFLAGTKDGPNAVSASVTATFWIETVKGTPNFSQLQYSQLVLLNFNGLSWPHVTVGTLKLNVPVVVPPWKIDTRLPVGFRPGDPIDSGKPVETK
;
A
#
# COMPACT_ATOMS: atom_id res chain seq x y z
N MET A 1 46.12 43.61 -40.95
CA MET A 1 46.67 43.21 -39.64
C MET A 1 45.47 42.85 -38.79
N ALA A 2 45.06 41.58 -38.72
CA ALA A 2 45.57 40.55 -37.80
C ALA A 2 45.30 40.98 -36.33
N LEU A 3 44.60 40.27 -35.44
CA LEU A 3 44.23 38.87 -35.24
C LEU A 3 42.96 38.86 -34.36
N ALA A 4 42.11 37.82 -34.48
CA ALA A 4 41.47 37.12 -33.35
C ALA A 4 40.41 36.13 -33.87
N THR A 5 40.89 35.07 -34.53
CA THR A 5 40.18 33.80 -34.63
C THR A 5 40.39 33.02 -33.33
N GLU A 6 39.36 32.27 -32.93
CA GLU A 6 39.43 31.10 -32.04
C GLU A 6 39.77 31.36 -30.56
N LEU A 7 38.71 31.63 -29.78
CA LEU A 7 38.59 31.12 -28.42
C LEU A 7 37.38 30.19 -28.36
N ASP A 8 37.66 28.93 -28.67
CA ASP A 8 37.32 27.79 -27.83
C ASP A 8 35.86 27.67 -27.34
N GLU A 9 34.93 27.37 -28.26
CA GLU A 9 33.69 26.63 -27.92
C GLU A 9 34.00 25.12 -27.79
N ALA A 10 34.99 24.78 -26.97
CA ALA A 10 35.17 23.41 -26.52
C ALA A 10 33.99 23.03 -25.61
N ALA A 11 33.08 22.26 -26.20
CA ALA A 11 32.34 21.18 -25.55
C ALA A 11 31.88 21.48 -24.11
N GLN A 12 30.85 22.32 -23.98
CA GLN A 12 29.94 22.15 -22.87
C GLN A 12 29.13 20.89 -23.17
N GLU A 13 29.72 19.71 -22.88
CA GLU A 13 28.99 18.45 -22.78
C GLU A 13 27.89 18.66 -21.75
N ARG A 14 26.72 19.11 -22.23
CA ARG A 14 25.51 19.11 -21.46
C ARG A 14 25.26 17.65 -21.14
N PHE A 15 25.36 17.31 -19.86
CA PHE A 15 24.96 16.01 -19.35
C PHE A 15 23.44 15.89 -19.58
N VAL A 16 23.05 15.45 -20.78
CA VAL A 16 21.66 15.22 -21.15
C VAL A 16 21.38 13.75 -20.86
N PHE A 17 20.47 13.52 -19.92
CA PHE A 17 19.85 12.20 -19.78
C PHE A 17 18.94 11.97 -20.98
N GLU A 18 19.48 11.41 -22.05
CA GLU A 18 18.65 10.85 -23.11
C GLU A 18 18.23 9.43 -22.69
N PRO A 19 16.92 9.13 -22.63
CA PRO A 19 16.49 7.76 -22.41
C PRO A 19 17.04 6.90 -23.54
N LEU A 20 17.72 5.80 -23.19
CA LEU A 20 18.12 4.80 -24.18
C LEU A 20 16.88 4.39 -24.99
N PRO A 21 16.97 4.30 -26.34
CA PRO A 21 15.85 3.87 -27.14
C PRO A 21 15.34 2.54 -26.61
N PRO A 22 14.04 2.43 -26.27
CA PRO A 22 13.49 1.19 -25.75
C PRO A 22 13.74 0.09 -26.78
N ILE A 23 14.21 -1.07 -26.33
CA ILE A 23 14.20 -2.27 -27.18
C ILE A 23 12.74 -2.49 -27.58
N PRO A 24 12.38 -2.40 -28.88
CA PRO A 24 10.99 -2.49 -29.30
C PRO A 24 10.46 -3.89 -28.98
N ARG A 25 9.70 -4.00 -27.88
CA ARG A 25 8.99 -5.21 -27.50
C ARG A 25 7.51 -4.89 -27.40
N PRO A 26 6.63 -5.84 -27.75
CA PRO A 26 5.21 -5.63 -27.61
C PRO A 26 4.84 -5.30 -26.15
N ILE A 27 3.94 -4.34 -25.96
CA ILE A 27 3.39 -4.05 -24.63
C ILE A 27 2.24 -5.02 -24.37
N HIS A 28 2.34 -5.77 -23.26
CA HIS A 28 1.29 -6.64 -22.76
C HIS A 28 0.65 -6.01 -21.52
N PHE A 29 -0.68 -6.05 -21.43
CA PHE A 29 -1.37 -5.60 -20.22
C PHE A 29 -1.13 -6.59 -19.09
N PRO A 30 -0.78 -6.12 -17.88
CA PRO A 30 -0.44 -7.00 -16.76
C PRO A 30 -1.55 -7.95 -16.32
N PHE A 31 -2.80 -7.54 -16.47
CA PHE A 31 -3.99 -8.34 -16.15
C PHE A 31 -4.80 -8.58 -17.43
N PRO A 32 -4.56 -9.69 -18.17
CA PRO A 32 -5.19 -9.93 -19.47
C PRO A 32 -6.73 -9.85 -19.52
N PRO A 33 -7.48 -10.20 -18.46
CA PRO A 33 -8.94 -10.02 -18.47
C PRO A 33 -9.42 -8.56 -18.38
N ILE A 34 -8.53 -7.61 -18.00
CA ILE A 34 -8.90 -6.21 -17.74
C ILE A 34 -8.35 -5.34 -18.88
N PRO A 35 -9.19 -4.69 -19.70
CA PRO A 35 -8.77 -3.82 -20.81
C PRO A 35 -8.24 -2.45 -20.32
N ASN A 36 -7.38 -2.44 -19.31
CA ASN A 36 -6.74 -1.25 -18.77
C ASN A 36 -5.30 -1.60 -18.34
N PRO A 37 -4.27 -0.83 -18.72
CA PRO A 37 -2.89 -1.09 -18.32
C PRO A 37 -2.69 -1.08 -16.79
N LEU A 38 -3.49 -0.31 -16.04
CA LEU A 38 -3.48 -0.32 -14.57
C LEU A 38 -4.14 -1.57 -13.95
N GLY A 39 -4.78 -2.41 -14.78
CA GLY A 39 -5.53 -3.58 -14.35
C GLY A 39 -6.48 -3.25 -13.18
N PRO A 40 -6.41 -3.98 -12.06
CA PRO A 40 -7.29 -3.78 -10.90
C PRO A 40 -7.07 -2.46 -10.15
N LEU A 41 -5.99 -1.71 -10.44
CA LEU A 41 -5.74 -0.40 -9.82
C LEU A 41 -6.53 0.73 -10.50
N ALA A 42 -7.13 0.48 -11.67
CA ALA A 42 -7.80 1.51 -12.45
C ALA A 42 -8.87 2.26 -11.65
N ASP A 43 -9.60 1.56 -10.78
CA ASP A 43 -10.70 2.12 -10.00
C ASP A 43 -10.22 2.99 -8.82
N LEU A 44 -8.92 3.04 -8.51
CA LEU A 44 -8.38 3.89 -7.42
C LEU A 44 -8.17 5.34 -7.84
N THR A 45 -8.14 5.67 -9.13
CA THR A 45 -7.72 7.00 -9.59
C THR A 45 -8.66 8.10 -9.11
N GLY A 46 -8.09 9.16 -8.52
CA GLY A 46 -8.85 10.28 -7.97
C GLY A 46 -8.53 10.56 -6.51
N THR A 47 -9.36 11.39 -5.89
CA THR A 47 -9.23 11.78 -4.48
C THR A 47 -10.33 11.15 -3.65
N TRP A 48 -9.93 10.46 -2.59
CA TRP A 48 -10.79 9.76 -1.64
C TRP A 48 -10.73 10.46 -0.29
N GLY A 49 -11.85 10.45 0.43
CA GLY A 49 -11.88 10.94 1.80
C GLY A 49 -12.93 10.22 2.64
N GLY A 50 -12.70 10.18 3.95
CA GLY A 50 -13.59 9.52 4.88
C GLY A 50 -13.01 9.43 6.28
N LYS A 51 -13.51 8.47 7.03
CA LYS A 51 -13.17 8.30 8.45
C LYS A 51 -12.65 6.91 8.74
N GLY A 52 -11.90 6.81 9.82
CA GLY A 52 -11.25 5.58 10.20
C GLY A 52 -10.96 5.48 11.69
N PHE A 53 -10.14 4.49 12.02
CA PHE A 53 -9.67 4.23 13.36
C PHE A 53 -8.21 3.77 13.31
N ASN A 54 -7.41 4.37 14.18
CA ASN A 54 -6.00 4.12 14.32
C ASN A 54 -5.69 3.62 15.73
N VAL A 55 -4.95 2.52 15.82
CA VAL A 55 -4.47 1.95 17.08
C VAL A 55 -2.98 1.68 16.96
N ILE A 56 -2.19 2.20 17.90
CA ILE A 56 -0.76 1.94 17.96
C ILE A 56 -0.30 1.73 19.40
N TRP A 57 0.49 0.68 19.60
CA TRP A 57 1.34 0.55 20.77
C TRP A 57 2.67 1.24 20.50
N ARG A 58 2.98 2.25 21.31
CA ARG A 58 4.25 2.97 21.24
C ARG A 58 5.17 2.51 22.35
N PRO A 59 6.49 2.49 22.14
CA PRO A 59 7.44 2.40 23.23
C PRO A 59 7.24 3.56 24.22
N SER A 60 7.31 3.25 25.51
CA SER A 60 7.39 4.24 26.59
C SER A 60 8.84 4.31 27.10
N ASP A 61 9.27 5.48 27.57
CA ASP A 61 10.63 5.64 28.10
C ASP A 61 10.78 4.89 29.43
N ILE A 62 11.39 3.71 29.36
CA ILE A 62 11.68 2.84 30.50
C ILE A 62 12.61 3.49 31.54
N LYS A 63 13.28 4.60 31.22
CA LYS A 63 14.06 5.36 32.20
C LYS A 63 13.17 6.19 33.13
N VAL A 64 11.97 6.53 32.69
CA VAL A 64 10.97 7.23 33.49
C VAL A 64 10.24 6.23 34.40
N ASP A 65 9.81 5.10 33.84
CA ASP A 65 9.19 4.01 34.59
C ASP A 65 9.66 2.65 34.03
N PRO A 66 10.56 1.94 34.73
CA PRO A 66 11.07 0.64 34.28
C PRO A 66 10.00 -0.46 34.18
N ALA A 67 8.84 -0.28 34.84
CA ALA A 67 7.72 -1.20 34.74
C ALA A 67 6.80 -0.89 33.55
N GLN A 68 7.03 0.23 32.85
CA GLN A 68 6.22 0.65 31.72
C GLN A 68 7.05 0.91 30.46
N ASP A 69 6.98 -0.08 29.57
CA ASP A 69 7.63 -0.10 28.26
C ASP A 69 6.71 0.32 27.12
N ARG A 70 5.41 0.54 27.38
CA ARG A 70 4.42 0.77 26.32
C ARG A 70 3.42 1.88 26.64
N PHE A 71 2.81 2.40 25.58
CA PHE A 71 1.68 3.30 25.62
C PHE A 71 0.70 2.93 24.51
N LEU A 72 -0.59 2.78 24.83
CA LEU A 72 -1.64 2.52 23.85
C LEU A 72 -2.26 3.84 23.35
N GLU A 73 -1.98 4.20 22.12
CA GLU A 73 -2.61 5.34 21.46
C GLU A 73 -3.78 4.87 20.59
N LEU A 74 -4.92 5.55 20.75
CA LEU A 74 -6.18 5.28 20.07
C LEU A 74 -6.71 6.60 19.49
N ASN A 75 -7.00 6.62 18.19
CA ASN A 75 -7.51 7.81 17.51
C ASN A 75 -8.63 7.43 16.56
N LEU A 76 -9.78 8.09 16.65
CA LEU A 76 -10.65 8.23 15.48
C LEU A 76 -9.93 9.11 14.45
N THR A 77 -10.09 8.80 13.17
CA THR A 77 -9.34 9.50 12.13
C THR A 77 -10.23 10.13 11.06
N ASP A 78 -9.76 11.28 10.56
CA ASP A 78 -10.12 11.81 9.24
C ASP A 78 -8.98 11.48 8.28
N ASP A 79 -9.33 10.87 7.14
CA ASP A 79 -8.36 10.33 6.20
C ASP A 79 -8.64 10.81 4.77
N SER A 80 -7.57 11.02 4.01
CA SER A 80 -7.57 11.40 2.61
C SER A 80 -6.50 10.63 1.86
N ILE A 81 -6.85 10.10 0.70
CA ILE A 81 -5.89 9.42 -0.19
C ILE A 81 -6.10 9.93 -1.61
N GLN A 82 -5.03 10.44 -2.22
CA GLN A 82 -5.04 10.85 -3.61
C GLN A 82 -4.23 9.87 -4.44
N PHE A 83 -4.76 9.45 -5.59
CA PHE A 83 -4.08 8.60 -6.56
C PHE A 83 -4.00 9.28 -7.93
N ASN A 84 -2.79 9.32 -8.50
CA ASN A 84 -2.52 9.88 -9.82
C ASN A 84 -1.82 8.84 -10.69
N ALA A 85 -2.30 8.65 -11.92
CA ALA A 85 -1.67 7.72 -12.84
C ALA A 85 -0.25 8.16 -13.21
N ILE A 86 0.70 7.23 -13.16
CA ILE A 86 2.04 7.40 -13.73
C ILE A 86 1.90 7.36 -15.25
N SER A 87 2.45 8.33 -15.96
CA SER A 87 2.31 8.38 -17.42
C SER A 87 3.19 7.33 -18.10
N GLY A 88 2.56 6.36 -18.76
CA GLY A 88 3.23 5.34 -19.57
C GLY A 88 3.70 4.08 -18.82
N PRO A 89 4.35 3.15 -19.55
CA PRO A 89 4.89 1.92 -18.97
C PRO A 89 6.12 2.20 -18.10
N ILE A 90 6.31 1.35 -17.09
CA ILE A 90 7.46 1.33 -16.17
C ILE A 90 8.28 0.07 -16.52
N PRO A 91 9.32 0.17 -17.37
CA PRO A 91 10.05 -1.00 -17.86
C PRO A 91 11.00 -1.56 -16.80
N ASN A 92 11.01 -2.89 -16.63
CA ASN A 92 12.02 -3.63 -15.84
C ASN A 92 12.76 -4.64 -16.72
N ARG A 93 14.08 -4.76 -16.51
CA ARG A 93 14.95 -5.62 -17.31
C ARG A 93 15.02 -7.02 -16.73
N GLY A 94 14.79 -8.02 -17.57
CA GLY A 94 14.90 -9.41 -17.18
C GLY A 94 16.27 -9.99 -17.55
N LEU A 95 16.79 -10.87 -16.69
CA LEU A 95 17.97 -11.70 -16.98
C LEU A 95 17.55 -13.10 -17.44
N LEU A 96 16.73 -13.77 -16.62
CA LEU A 96 16.25 -15.14 -16.82
C LEU A 96 14.87 -15.21 -17.49
N GLN A 97 14.30 -14.05 -17.81
CA GLN A 97 13.06 -13.89 -18.58
C GLN A 97 13.16 -12.62 -19.44
N PRO A 98 12.29 -12.43 -20.44
CA PRO A 98 12.18 -11.15 -21.13
C PRO A 98 11.82 -10.01 -20.18
N ASP A 99 12.19 -8.78 -20.56
CA ASP A 99 11.75 -7.53 -19.96
C ASP A 99 10.24 -7.50 -19.78
N ILE A 100 9.82 -6.90 -18.68
CA ILE A 100 8.41 -6.69 -18.34
C ILE A 100 8.11 -5.19 -18.33
N ASN A 101 6.84 -4.85 -18.55
CA ASN A 101 6.32 -3.50 -18.35
C ASN A 101 5.33 -3.52 -17.20
N MET A 102 5.62 -2.73 -16.17
CA MET A 102 4.68 -2.43 -15.09
C MET A 102 3.89 -1.16 -15.43
N PHE A 103 2.80 -0.92 -14.72
CA PHE A 103 2.03 0.33 -14.77
C PHE A 103 1.60 0.69 -13.35
N GLY A 104 1.35 1.96 -13.05
CA GLY A 104 1.07 2.32 -11.66
C GLY A 104 0.47 3.70 -11.44
N LEU A 105 0.23 3.97 -10.17
CA LEU A 105 -0.29 5.20 -9.59
C LEU A 105 0.72 5.72 -8.57
N THR A 106 1.03 7.01 -8.56
CA THR A 106 1.54 7.66 -7.34
C THR A 106 0.39 7.87 -6.39
N TYR A 107 0.63 7.81 -5.08
CA TYR A 107 -0.36 8.20 -4.09
C TYR A 107 0.21 9.03 -2.95
N LEU A 108 -0.66 9.80 -2.32
CA LEU A 108 -0.41 10.50 -1.07
C LEU A 108 -1.57 10.24 -0.11
N GLN A 109 -1.28 9.59 1.02
CA GLN A 109 -2.22 9.42 2.12
C GLN A 109 -1.92 10.43 3.23
N GLN A 110 -2.95 11.01 3.83
CA GLN A 110 -2.84 11.90 4.98
C GLN A 110 -3.95 11.60 5.98
N ILE A 111 -3.56 11.41 7.24
CA ILE A 111 -4.44 11.04 8.34
C ILE A 111 -4.29 12.06 9.47
N SER A 112 -5.41 12.53 10.02
CA SER A 112 -5.47 13.38 11.22
C SER A 112 -6.38 12.79 12.29
N ASP A 113 -6.13 13.13 13.54
CA ASP A 113 -6.98 12.82 14.69
C ASP A 113 -8.29 13.61 14.58
N ALA A 114 -9.42 12.92 14.59
CA ALA A 114 -10.74 13.52 14.42
C ALA A 114 -11.26 14.24 15.67
N ASN A 115 -10.72 13.95 16.85
CA ASN A 115 -11.10 14.59 18.11
C ASN A 115 -10.26 15.85 18.38
N LEU A 116 -9.02 15.90 17.88
CA LEU A 116 -8.07 16.99 18.12
C LEU A 116 -7.73 17.84 16.88
N ASN A 117 -8.09 17.39 15.67
CA ASN A 117 -7.65 17.97 14.38
C ASN A 117 -6.12 18.08 14.26
N ALA A 118 -5.39 17.12 14.84
CA ALA A 118 -3.94 17.06 14.79
C ALA A 118 -3.47 16.06 13.72
N GLY A 119 -2.43 16.39 12.96
CA GLY A 119 -1.85 15.47 12.00
C GLY A 119 -1.26 14.23 12.69
N LEU A 120 -1.58 13.04 12.20
CA LEU A 120 -1.09 11.76 12.71
C LEU A 120 -0.10 11.10 11.75
N HIS A 121 -0.40 11.12 10.46
CA HIS A 121 0.36 10.36 9.47
C HIS A 121 0.31 11.03 8.09
N ILE A 122 1.40 10.89 7.34
CA ILE A 122 1.48 11.23 5.92
C ILE A 122 2.33 10.18 5.23
N GLU A 123 1.88 9.67 4.09
CA GLU A 123 2.57 8.59 3.39
C GLU A 123 2.51 8.80 1.87
N PRO A 124 3.61 9.24 1.24
CA PRO A 124 3.76 9.18 -0.21
C PRO A 124 4.21 7.78 -0.66
N GLY A 125 3.70 7.34 -1.81
CA GLY A 125 4.10 6.06 -2.38
C GLY A 125 3.65 5.82 -3.82
N ILE A 126 3.85 4.58 -4.27
CA ILE A 126 3.43 4.07 -5.57
C ILE A 126 2.65 2.77 -5.39
N TRP A 127 1.53 2.66 -6.10
CA TRP A 127 0.91 1.39 -6.43
C TRP A 127 1.27 0.99 -7.85
N ALA A 128 1.62 -0.26 -8.11
CA ALA A 128 1.90 -0.76 -9.45
C ALA A 128 1.31 -2.14 -9.67
N VAL A 129 1.08 -2.47 -10.95
CA VAL A 129 0.78 -3.82 -11.42
C VAL A 129 2.02 -4.39 -12.10
N ALA A 130 2.37 -5.62 -11.74
CA ALA A 130 3.36 -6.41 -12.46
C ALA A 130 2.66 -7.52 -13.24
N PRO A 131 3.04 -7.76 -14.51
CA PRO A 131 2.51 -8.88 -15.28
C PRO A 131 2.96 -10.20 -14.66
N ALA A 132 2.35 -11.31 -15.10
CA ALA A 132 2.88 -12.63 -14.79
C ALA A 132 4.34 -12.75 -15.24
N THR A 133 5.15 -13.39 -14.40
CA THR A 133 6.57 -13.62 -14.64
C THR A 133 6.86 -15.10 -14.79
N THR A 134 7.93 -15.41 -15.53
CA THR A 134 8.42 -16.79 -15.70
C THR A 134 9.59 -17.10 -14.77
N ASP A 135 10.33 -16.09 -14.34
CA ASP A 135 11.42 -16.20 -13.37
C ASP A 135 11.52 -14.92 -12.49
N PRO A 136 11.09 -14.96 -11.21
CA PRO A 136 10.40 -16.09 -10.57
C PRO A 136 9.06 -16.40 -11.27
N ALA A 137 8.60 -17.64 -11.21
CA ALA A 137 7.32 -18.02 -11.78
C ALA A 137 6.17 -17.53 -10.89
N GLU A 138 5.60 -16.36 -11.21
CA GLU A 138 4.50 -15.74 -10.47
C GLU A 138 3.34 -15.38 -11.41
N GLY A 139 2.12 -15.43 -10.90
CA GLY A 139 0.98 -14.80 -11.58
C GLY A 139 1.10 -13.28 -11.60
N PRO A 140 0.15 -12.56 -12.22
CA PRO A 140 0.15 -11.10 -12.16
C PRO A 140 -0.08 -10.61 -10.72
N THR A 141 0.68 -9.59 -10.32
CA THR A 141 0.68 -9.08 -8.94
C THR A 141 0.38 -7.59 -8.86
N VAL A 142 0.01 -7.14 -7.67
CA VAL A 142 -0.03 -5.73 -7.28
C VAL A 142 1.06 -5.45 -6.27
N VAL A 143 1.68 -4.27 -6.39
CA VAL A 143 2.82 -3.83 -5.58
C VAL A 143 2.48 -2.48 -4.97
N ARG A 144 2.70 -2.31 -3.67
CA ARG A 144 2.65 -1.03 -2.95
C ARG A 144 4.04 -0.73 -2.39
N MET A 145 4.60 0.40 -2.77
CA MET A 145 5.87 0.90 -2.23
C MET A 145 5.63 2.24 -1.57
N ALA A 146 6.17 2.46 -0.38
CA ALA A 146 5.92 3.68 0.38
C ALA A 146 7.11 4.10 1.25
N SER A 147 7.20 5.41 1.49
CA SER A 147 8.13 6.01 2.46
C SER A 147 7.34 6.60 3.60
N ILE A 148 7.59 6.12 4.82
CA ILE A 148 6.87 6.47 6.03
C ILE A 148 7.74 7.44 6.85
N PRO A 149 7.25 8.65 7.19
CA PRO A 149 8.03 9.70 7.85
C PRO A 149 8.51 9.33 9.25
N HIS A 150 8.02 8.22 9.81
CA HIS A 150 8.50 7.64 11.06
C HIS A 150 9.82 6.84 10.90
N GLY A 151 10.40 6.81 9.69
CA GLY A 151 11.72 6.23 9.44
C GLY A 151 11.70 4.82 8.88
N THR A 152 10.66 4.47 8.10
CA THR A 152 10.53 3.16 7.45
C THR A 152 10.22 3.33 5.96
N ALA A 153 10.80 2.52 5.11
CA ALA A 153 10.35 2.32 3.74
C ALA A 153 9.84 0.88 3.56
N ILE A 154 8.82 0.68 2.73
CA ILE A 154 8.21 -0.64 2.51
C ILE A 154 8.11 -0.97 1.03
N LEU A 155 8.20 -2.27 0.73
CA LEU A 155 7.75 -2.88 -0.51
C LEU A 155 6.82 -4.04 -0.13
N ALA A 156 5.54 -3.89 -0.43
CA ALA A 156 4.53 -4.92 -0.23
C ALA A 156 4.03 -5.41 -1.58
N GLN A 157 4.07 -6.71 -1.82
CA GLN A 157 3.57 -7.33 -3.05
C GLN A 157 2.47 -8.33 -2.72
N GLY A 158 1.55 -8.54 -3.66
CA GLY A 158 0.52 -9.54 -3.49
C GLY A 158 -0.45 -9.60 -4.67
N THR A 159 -1.72 -9.87 -4.38
CA THR A 159 -2.69 -10.32 -5.37
C THR A 159 -3.89 -9.39 -5.47
N ALA A 160 -4.57 -9.44 -6.60
CA ALA A 160 -5.85 -8.78 -6.81
C ALA A 160 -6.93 -9.78 -7.24
N LYS A 161 -8.15 -9.63 -6.72
CA LYS A 161 -9.30 -10.46 -7.10
C LYS A 161 -10.59 -9.64 -7.03
N THR A 162 -11.45 -9.81 -8.02
CA THR A 162 -12.80 -9.23 -8.02
C THR A 162 -13.85 -10.29 -7.73
N ALA A 163 -14.83 -9.96 -6.92
CA ALA A 163 -16.00 -10.80 -6.63
C ALA A 163 -17.28 -9.95 -6.61
N ALA A 164 -18.43 -10.60 -6.83
CA ALA A 164 -19.73 -9.97 -6.64
C ALA A 164 -20.06 -9.86 -5.15
N GLY A 165 -20.78 -8.81 -4.78
CA GLY A 165 -21.23 -8.59 -3.39
C GLY A 165 -20.20 -7.88 -2.50
N ALA A 166 -20.52 -7.83 -1.21
CA ALA A 166 -19.69 -7.25 -0.16
C ALA A 166 -18.44 -8.11 0.13
N PRO A 167 -17.33 -7.50 0.60
CA PRO A 167 -16.14 -8.25 0.99
C PRO A 167 -16.35 -9.06 2.26
N SER A 168 -15.57 -10.13 2.40
CA SER A 168 -15.31 -10.75 3.70
C SER A 168 -14.13 -10.02 4.35
N ILE A 169 -14.40 -9.32 5.45
CA ILE A 169 -13.40 -8.61 6.23
C ILE A 169 -13.10 -9.47 7.46
N PRO A 170 -11.88 -10.01 7.62
CA PRO A 170 -11.54 -10.79 8.80
C PRO A 170 -11.42 -9.89 10.04
N ASN A 171 -11.71 -10.41 11.22
CA ASN A 171 -11.38 -9.72 12.46
C ASN A 171 -9.86 -9.55 12.56
N ILE A 172 -9.44 -8.44 13.16
CA ILE A 172 -8.04 -8.18 13.51
C ILE A 172 -7.98 -7.78 14.97
N ASN A 173 -7.00 -8.24 15.73
CA ASN A 173 -6.84 -7.83 17.13
C ASN A 173 -5.54 -7.05 17.31
N ILE A 174 -5.40 -6.42 18.47
CA ILE A 174 -4.25 -5.60 18.82
C ILE A 174 -3.35 -6.23 19.89
N LEU A 175 -3.53 -7.54 20.16
CA LEU A 175 -2.83 -8.23 21.24
C LEU A 175 -1.33 -8.36 20.88
N PRO A 176 -0.43 -7.81 21.70
CA PRO A 176 1.00 -8.06 21.53
C PRO A 176 1.31 -9.53 21.71
N PHE A 177 2.35 -10.02 21.05
CA PHE A 177 2.75 -11.42 21.14
C PHE A 177 4.26 -11.59 21.10
N THR A 178 4.77 -12.73 21.56
CA THR A 178 6.22 -13.00 21.51
C THR A 178 6.70 -13.03 20.07
N ILE A 179 7.78 -12.31 19.73
CA ILE A 179 8.32 -12.25 18.36
C ILE A 179 8.49 -13.66 17.78
N GLY A 180 7.94 -13.90 16.59
CA GLY A 180 7.96 -15.20 15.91
C GLY A 180 6.93 -16.22 16.41
N HIS A 181 6.12 -15.89 17.44
CA HIS A 181 5.13 -16.77 18.04
C HIS A 181 3.77 -16.07 18.18
N PRO A 182 3.02 -15.85 17.08
CA PRO A 182 1.75 -15.10 17.06
C PRO A 182 0.64 -15.65 17.97
N GLY A 183 0.72 -16.92 18.38
CA GLY A 183 -0.23 -17.50 19.33
C GLY A 183 0.08 -17.19 20.81
N ALA A 184 1.29 -16.72 21.14
CA ALA A 184 1.72 -16.41 22.50
C ALA A 184 1.41 -14.93 22.81
N THR A 185 0.13 -14.63 22.99
CA THR A 185 -0.39 -13.27 23.14
C THR A 185 -0.40 -12.77 24.58
N PHE A 186 -0.42 -11.44 24.73
CA PHE A 186 -0.46 -10.73 26.01
C PHE A 186 -1.70 -9.84 26.08
N ASN A 187 -2.29 -9.76 27.29
CA ASN A 187 -3.35 -8.82 27.60
C ASN A 187 -2.82 -7.80 28.60
N PHE A 188 -2.98 -6.53 28.26
CA PHE A 188 -2.56 -5.41 29.08
C PHE A 188 -3.76 -4.56 29.54
N PRO A 189 -3.72 -3.97 30.75
CA PRO A 189 -4.82 -3.15 31.27
C PRO A 189 -5.24 -2.00 30.34
N GLU A 190 -4.28 -1.46 29.57
CA GLU A 190 -4.52 -0.39 28.59
C GLU A 190 -5.54 -0.80 27.52
N GLN A 191 -5.76 -2.09 27.25
CA GLN A 191 -6.73 -2.52 26.24
C GLN A 191 -8.18 -2.44 26.73
N ASN A 192 -8.40 -2.46 28.05
CA ASN A 192 -9.74 -2.37 28.61
C ASN A 192 -10.08 -0.92 28.94
N LEU A 193 -11.00 -0.33 28.17
CA LEU A 193 -11.44 1.06 28.34
C LEU A 193 -12.08 1.33 29.71
N SER A 194 -12.59 0.30 30.41
CA SER A 194 -13.14 0.45 31.76
C SER A 194 -12.07 0.53 32.85
N ILE A 195 -10.81 0.21 32.55
CA ILE A 195 -9.69 0.30 33.49
C ILE A 195 -9.00 1.65 33.32
N PRO A 196 -8.95 2.51 34.36
CA PRO A 196 -8.18 3.74 34.33
C PRO A 196 -6.67 3.46 34.25
N THR A 197 -5.98 4.17 33.38
CA THR A 197 -4.51 4.10 33.23
C THR A 197 -4.00 5.40 32.63
N SER A 198 -2.77 5.78 32.99
CA SER A 198 -2.02 6.89 32.37
C SER A 198 -1.33 6.50 31.07
N PHE A 199 -1.33 5.21 30.71
CA PHE A 199 -0.58 4.67 29.58
C PHE A 199 -1.46 4.35 28.37
N ARG A 200 -2.59 5.05 28.28
CA ARG A 200 -3.48 5.08 27.12
C ARG A 200 -3.84 6.53 26.78
N SER A 201 -4.22 6.79 25.53
CA SER A 201 -4.84 8.06 25.13
C SER A 201 -5.85 8.57 26.17
N PRO A 202 -5.77 9.84 26.59
CA PRO A 202 -6.62 10.39 27.64
C PRO A 202 -8.08 10.55 27.18
N ALA A 203 -9.01 10.66 28.14
CA ALA A 203 -10.45 10.68 27.88
C ALA A 203 -10.93 11.63 26.77
N PRO A 204 -10.40 12.87 26.60
CA PRO A 204 -10.82 13.74 25.50
C PRO A 204 -10.54 13.17 24.10
N GLN A 205 -9.51 12.32 23.96
CA GLN A 205 -9.16 11.66 22.69
C GLN A 205 -9.99 10.38 22.46
N LEU A 206 -10.64 9.86 23.50
CA LEU A 206 -11.40 8.61 23.43
C LEU A 206 -12.87 8.78 23.05
N VAL A 207 -13.33 10.00 22.81
CA VAL A 207 -14.73 10.26 22.45
C VAL A 207 -15.08 9.49 21.17
N GLY A 208 -16.14 8.68 21.24
CA GLY A 208 -16.61 7.85 20.13
C GLY A 208 -15.87 6.52 19.94
N ILE A 209 -14.82 6.24 20.72
CA ILE A 209 -14.10 4.96 20.69
C ILE A 209 -14.79 3.97 21.64
N THR A 210 -15.10 2.78 21.14
CA THR A 210 -15.77 1.72 21.91
C THR A 210 -14.85 0.54 22.19
N GLN A 211 -15.15 -0.27 23.20
CA GLN A 211 -14.36 -1.48 23.51
C GLN A 211 -14.32 -2.44 22.31
N ALA A 212 -15.44 -2.58 21.59
CA ALA A 212 -15.51 -3.44 20.41
C ALA A 212 -14.51 -3.02 19.30
N MET A 213 -14.25 -1.71 19.15
CA MET A 213 -13.24 -1.22 18.21
C MET A 213 -11.82 -1.52 18.69
N VAL A 214 -11.57 -1.45 20.00
CA VAL A 214 -10.25 -1.79 20.56
C VAL A 214 -9.96 -3.28 20.44
N ASP A 215 -10.96 -4.13 20.72
CA ASP A 215 -10.85 -5.59 20.59
C ASP A 215 -10.71 -6.03 19.13
N ASN A 216 -11.42 -5.34 18.23
CA ASN A 216 -11.38 -5.59 16.80
C ASN A 216 -11.46 -4.29 15.99
N PRO A 217 -10.33 -3.66 15.60
CA PRO A 217 -10.38 -2.45 14.78
C PRO A 217 -11.17 -2.61 13.48
N ASN A 218 -11.19 -3.80 12.86
CA ASN A 218 -11.99 -4.05 11.66
C ASN A 218 -13.51 -4.00 11.91
N SER A 219 -13.98 -3.96 13.16
CA SER A 219 -15.39 -3.72 13.50
C SER A 219 -15.90 -2.38 12.93
N VAL A 220 -15.00 -1.38 12.79
CA VAL A 220 -15.32 -0.08 12.19
C VAL A 220 -15.68 -0.25 10.71
N LEU A 221 -14.97 -1.12 10.00
CA LEU A 221 -15.25 -1.42 8.59
C LEU A 221 -16.58 -2.15 8.44
N HIS A 222 -16.83 -3.16 9.28
CA HIS A 222 -18.12 -3.87 9.29
C HIS A 222 -19.30 -2.93 9.56
N ALA A 223 -19.16 -2.03 10.54
CA ALA A 223 -20.19 -1.04 10.85
C ALA A 223 -20.44 -0.08 9.69
N ALA A 224 -19.40 0.34 8.97
CA ALA A 224 -19.52 1.28 7.85
C ALA A 224 -20.33 0.73 6.67
N ILE A 225 -20.24 -0.58 6.41
CA ILE A 225 -20.98 -1.25 5.32
C ILE A 225 -22.31 -1.86 5.77
N ALA A 226 -22.64 -1.81 7.07
CA ALA A 226 -23.90 -2.33 7.57
C ALA A 226 -25.09 -1.63 6.88
N GLY A 227 -25.97 -2.43 6.28
CA GLY A 227 -27.14 -1.94 5.55
C GLY A 227 -26.85 -1.42 4.12
N GLN A 228 -25.60 -1.40 3.66
CA GLN A 228 -25.27 -1.10 2.27
C GLN A 228 -25.54 -2.32 1.37
N THR A 229 -25.95 -2.08 0.13
CA THR A 229 -25.97 -3.12 -0.92
C THR A 229 -24.73 -2.95 -1.80
N ILE A 230 -23.70 -3.75 -1.54
CA ILE A 230 -22.47 -3.75 -2.33
C ILE A 230 -22.67 -4.70 -3.52
N LEU A 231 -22.43 -4.19 -4.73
CA LEU A 231 -22.66 -4.91 -5.98
C LEU A 231 -21.43 -5.73 -6.38
N SER A 232 -20.24 -5.19 -6.18
CA SER A 232 -18.97 -5.84 -6.47
C SER A 232 -17.84 -5.26 -5.64
N THR A 233 -16.83 -6.09 -5.37
CA THR A 233 -15.61 -5.69 -4.68
C THR A 233 -14.37 -6.22 -5.38
N THR A 234 -13.43 -5.33 -5.69
CA THR A 234 -12.05 -5.66 -6.07
C THR A 234 -11.19 -5.59 -4.81
N THR A 235 -10.63 -6.73 -4.40
CA THR A 235 -9.74 -6.86 -3.25
C THR A 235 -8.29 -6.84 -3.71
N LEU A 236 -7.50 -5.91 -3.18
CA LEU A 236 -6.04 -5.90 -3.28
C LEU A 236 -5.49 -6.34 -1.93
N HIS A 237 -4.68 -7.39 -1.90
CA HIS A 237 -4.02 -7.86 -0.69
C HIS A 237 -2.53 -7.88 -0.92
N VAL A 238 -1.77 -7.14 -0.11
CA VAL A 238 -0.31 -7.01 -0.23
C VAL A 238 0.38 -7.25 1.11
N SER A 239 1.55 -7.87 1.07
CA SER A 239 2.39 -8.05 2.25
C SER A 239 3.85 -7.77 1.93
N THR A 240 4.56 -7.28 2.94
CA THR A 240 6.03 -7.17 2.94
C THR A 240 6.72 -8.48 3.29
N THR A 241 5.97 -9.51 3.72
CA THR A 241 6.50 -10.83 4.07
C THR A 241 6.41 -11.75 2.85
N PRO A 242 7.54 -12.14 2.23
CA PRO A 242 7.55 -13.07 1.11
C PRO A 242 6.93 -14.41 1.49
N THR A 243 5.92 -14.85 0.75
CA THR A 243 5.28 -16.17 0.92
C THR A 243 4.88 -16.72 -0.43
N ALA A 244 5.07 -18.03 -0.66
CA ALA A 244 4.68 -18.62 -1.94
C ALA A 244 3.18 -18.36 -2.24
N PRO A 245 2.81 -17.96 -3.46
CA PRO A 245 3.68 -17.85 -4.65
C PRO A 245 4.39 -16.50 -4.82
N VAL A 246 4.10 -15.49 -4.01
CA VAL A 246 4.65 -14.13 -4.14
C VAL A 246 5.89 -13.96 -3.25
N VAL A 247 7.07 -14.01 -3.87
CA VAL A 247 8.35 -14.01 -3.12
C VAL A 247 9.01 -12.63 -2.99
N GLY A 248 8.38 -11.58 -3.49
CA GLY A 248 8.81 -10.19 -3.32
C GLY A 248 8.27 -9.54 -2.03
N GLY A 249 9.06 -8.69 -1.39
CA GLY A 249 8.62 -7.93 -0.22
C GLY A 249 9.76 -7.48 0.69
N GLY A 250 9.51 -6.48 1.53
CA GLY A 250 10.38 -6.16 2.65
C GLY A 250 10.08 -4.83 3.33
N THR A 251 10.74 -4.60 4.46
CA THR A 251 10.81 -3.31 5.15
C THR A 251 12.26 -2.88 5.32
N ALA A 252 12.51 -1.58 5.26
CA ALA A 252 13.80 -0.98 5.59
C ALA A 252 13.58 0.09 6.66
N ASN A 253 14.36 0.04 7.74
CA ASN A 253 14.16 0.88 8.92
C ASN A 253 15.39 1.78 9.14
N THR A 254 15.18 2.99 9.65
CA THR A 254 16.27 3.86 10.09
C THR A 254 17.01 3.29 11.31
N ALA A 255 18.23 3.78 11.56
CA ALA A 255 19.04 3.38 12.71
C ALA A 255 18.33 3.62 14.06
N PHE A 256 17.51 4.67 14.17
CA PHE A 256 16.73 4.93 15.38
C PHE A 256 15.77 3.77 15.68
N LEU A 257 15.00 3.32 14.68
CA LEU A 257 14.07 2.21 14.86
C LEU A 257 14.80 0.89 15.10
N ALA A 258 15.84 0.62 14.29
CA ALA A 258 16.65 -0.59 14.36
C ALA A 258 17.35 -0.76 15.71
N GLY A 259 17.73 0.34 16.35
CA GLY A 259 18.43 0.34 17.62
C GLY A 259 19.86 -0.20 17.52
N THR A 260 20.41 -0.61 18.66
CA THR A 260 21.80 -1.11 18.76
C THR A 260 21.86 -2.35 19.67
N LYS A 261 22.92 -2.51 20.47
CA LYS A 261 23.11 -3.64 21.39
C LYS A 261 22.00 -3.79 22.44
N ASP A 262 21.28 -2.72 22.74
CA ASP A 262 20.20 -2.69 23.73
C ASP A 262 18.83 -3.05 23.13
N GLY A 263 18.81 -3.45 21.85
CA GLY A 263 17.61 -3.84 21.12
C GLY A 263 17.01 -2.69 20.30
N PRO A 264 15.94 -2.98 19.54
CA PRO A 264 15.25 -2.00 18.71
C PRO A 264 14.37 -1.06 19.54
N ASN A 265 14.26 0.20 19.10
CA ASN A 265 13.27 1.12 19.67
C ASN A 265 11.86 0.76 19.19
N ALA A 266 11.67 0.48 17.90
CA ALA A 266 10.40 0.04 17.30
C ALA A 266 10.60 -0.39 15.84
N VAL A 267 11.24 -1.53 15.60
CA VAL A 267 11.44 -2.02 14.22
C VAL A 267 10.09 -2.31 13.57
N SER A 268 9.81 -1.70 12.42
CA SER A 268 8.69 -2.09 11.57
C SER A 268 9.05 -3.41 10.88
N ALA A 269 8.66 -4.53 11.48
CA ALA A 269 9.07 -5.87 11.07
C ALA A 269 8.33 -6.33 9.81
N SER A 270 7.04 -6.02 9.71
CA SER A 270 6.23 -6.33 8.54
C SER A 270 5.02 -5.43 8.44
N VAL A 271 4.61 -5.15 7.22
CA VAL A 271 3.32 -4.56 6.86
C VAL A 271 2.50 -5.56 6.04
N THR A 272 1.22 -5.68 6.36
CA THR A 272 0.19 -6.31 5.52
C THR A 272 -0.96 -5.33 5.36
N ALA A 273 -1.48 -5.18 4.14
CA ALA A 273 -2.61 -4.31 3.88
C ALA A 273 -3.60 -4.96 2.92
N THR A 274 -4.88 -4.77 3.19
CA THR A 274 -5.97 -5.16 2.30
C THR A 274 -6.80 -3.93 1.95
N PHE A 275 -7.03 -3.71 0.65
CA PHE A 275 -7.88 -2.65 0.11
C PHE A 275 -9.07 -3.33 -0.57
N TRP A 276 -10.28 -2.89 -0.25
CA TRP A 276 -11.53 -3.34 -0.87
C TRP A 276 -12.14 -2.16 -1.61
N ILE A 277 -12.06 -2.21 -2.94
CA ILE A 277 -12.63 -1.22 -3.84
C ILE A 277 -14.04 -1.68 -4.21
N GLU A 278 -15.04 -0.96 -3.76
CA GLU A 278 -16.44 -1.40 -3.74
C GLU A 278 -17.30 -0.53 -4.65
N THR A 279 -18.14 -1.17 -5.46
CA THR A 279 -19.26 -0.50 -6.12
C THR A 279 -20.50 -0.68 -5.25
N VAL A 280 -21.03 0.41 -4.71
CA VAL A 280 -22.19 0.39 -3.82
C VAL A 280 -23.42 0.87 -4.58
N LYS A 281 -24.56 0.17 -4.38
CA LYS A 281 -25.84 0.53 -4.96
C LYS A 281 -26.30 1.90 -4.43
N GLY A 282 -26.68 2.79 -5.34
CA GLY A 282 -27.20 4.12 -5.03
C GLY A 282 -27.90 4.75 -6.23
N THR A 283 -28.19 6.05 -6.14
CA THR A 283 -28.76 6.82 -7.25
C THR A 283 -27.91 8.07 -7.54
N PRO A 284 -26.84 7.98 -8.36
CA PRO A 284 -26.30 6.78 -9.01
C PRO A 284 -25.52 5.87 -8.05
N ASN A 285 -25.11 4.69 -8.52
CA ASN A 285 -24.12 3.88 -7.81
C ASN A 285 -22.84 4.70 -7.57
N PHE A 286 -22.15 4.42 -6.46
CA PHE A 286 -20.95 5.16 -6.07
C PHE A 286 -19.80 4.21 -5.69
N SER A 287 -18.58 4.74 -5.72
CA SER A 287 -17.37 4.00 -5.33
C SER A 287 -17.02 4.26 -3.88
N GLN A 288 -16.71 3.19 -3.16
CA GLN A 288 -16.23 3.22 -1.79
C GLN A 288 -14.91 2.42 -1.71
N LEU A 289 -14.02 2.86 -0.83
CA LEU A 289 -12.76 2.19 -0.56
C LEU A 289 -12.67 1.90 0.93
N GLN A 290 -12.64 0.62 1.31
CA GLN A 290 -12.23 0.22 2.65
C GLN A 290 -10.78 -0.25 2.63
N TYR A 291 -10.04 0.03 3.69
CA TYR A 291 -8.72 -0.57 3.88
C TYR A 291 -8.50 -0.99 5.32
N SER A 292 -7.69 -2.04 5.50
CA SER A 292 -7.17 -2.50 6.78
C SER A 292 -5.67 -2.74 6.62
N GLN A 293 -4.88 -2.02 7.41
CA GLN A 293 -3.43 -2.12 7.43
C GLN A 293 -2.97 -2.59 8.82
N LEU A 294 -2.12 -3.62 8.84
CA LEU A 294 -1.42 -4.10 10.00
C LEU A 294 0.08 -3.88 9.82
N VAL A 295 0.68 -3.13 10.74
CA VAL A 295 2.13 -3.04 10.91
C VAL A 295 2.50 -3.78 12.19
N LEU A 296 3.47 -4.67 12.12
CA LEU A 296 4.06 -5.28 13.30
C LEU A 296 5.30 -4.47 13.71
N LEU A 297 5.23 -3.82 14.87
CA LEU A 297 6.36 -3.15 15.48
C LEU A 297 7.03 -4.11 16.47
N ASN A 298 8.34 -4.30 16.37
CA ASN A 298 9.09 -5.14 17.28
C ASN A 298 9.92 -4.27 18.22
N PHE A 299 9.64 -4.37 19.51
CA PHE A 299 10.44 -3.79 20.59
C PHE A 299 10.20 -4.54 21.90
N ASN A 300 11.19 -4.49 22.79
CA ASN A 300 11.17 -5.14 24.11
C ASN A 300 10.70 -6.62 24.09
N GLY A 301 11.16 -7.40 23.10
CA GLY A 301 10.89 -8.84 22.99
C GLY A 301 9.52 -9.23 22.43
N LEU A 302 8.64 -8.26 22.16
CA LEU A 302 7.30 -8.49 21.63
C LEU A 302 7.12 -7.90 20.23
N SER A 303 6.21 -8.50 19.47
CA SER A 303 5.58 -7.93 18.29
C SER A 303 4.28 -7.24 18.70
N TRP A 304 4.17 -5.97 18.34
CA TRP A 304 3.10 -5.08 18.72
C TRP A 304 2.28 -4.72 17.47
N PRO A 305 1.02 -5.20 17.36
CA PRO A 305 0.15 -4.82 16.27
C PRO A 305 -0.18 -3.32 16.30
N HIS A 306 0.12 -2.65 15.19
CA HIS A 306 -0.36 -1.31 14.88
C HIS A 306 -1.35 -1.43 13.73
N VAL A 307 -2.59 -1.02 13.97
CA VAL A 307 -3.70 -1.22 13.03
C VAL A 307 -4.29 0.12 12.65
N THR A 308 -4.40 0.36 11.34
CA THR A 308 -5.11 1.52 10.78
C THR A 308 -6.16 1.02 9.80
N VAL A 309 -7.39 1.46 10.00
CA VAL A 309 -8.53 1.11 9.14
C VAL A 309 -9.27 2.36 8.72
N GLY A 310 -9.87 2.34 7.53
CA GLY A 310 -10.67 3.46 7.04
C GLY A 310 -11.72 3.05 6.02
N THR A 311 -12.81 3.80 5.97
CA THR A 311 -13.82 3.74 4.90
C THR A 311 -13.90 5.10 4.23
N LEU A 312 -13.50 5.15 2.97
CA LEU A 312 -13.40 6.36 2.16
C LEU A 312 -14.40 6.31 1.00
N LYS A 313 -14.87 7.48 0.57
CA LYS A 313 -15.65 7.62 -0.66
C LYS A 313 -14.85 8.41 -1.68
N LEU A 314 -15.07 8.10 -2.95
CA LEU A 314 -14.48 8.86 -4.05
C LEU A 314 -15.14 10.25 -4.09
N ASN A 315 -14.39 11.28 -3.73
CA ASN A 315 -14.88 12.66 -3.70
C ASN A 315 -14.73 13.32 -5.08
N VAL A 316 -13.58 13.10 -5.72
CA VAL A 316 -13.25 13.68 -7.03
C VAL A 316 -12.74 12.57 -7.95
N PRO A 317 -13.54 12.11 -8.94
CA PRO A 317 -13.04 11.20 -9.95
C PRO A 317 -12.10 11.96 -10.89
N VAL A 318 -10.95 11.36 -11.21
CA VAL A 318 -10.06 11.87 -12.27
C VAL A 318 -10.26 10.99 -13.49
N VAL A 319 -10.64 11.59 -14.62
CA VAL A 319 -10.61 10.89 -15.91
C VAL A 319 -9.15 10.65 -16.25
N VAL A 320 -8.72 9.39 -16.20
CA VAL A 320 -7.38 9.01 -16.67
C VAL A 320 -7.31 9.40 -18.15
N PRO A 321 -6.42 10.33 -18.56
CA PRO A 321 -6.26 10.64 -19.96
C PRO A 321 -5.93 9.35 -20.72
N PRO A 322 -6.47 9.15 -21.94
CA PRO A 322 -6.21 7.93 -22.70
C PRO A 322 -4.70 7.71 -22.77
N TRP A 323 -4.25 6.55 -22.28
CA TRP A 323 -2.84 6.18 -22.26
C TRP A 323 -2.29 6.32 -23.66
N LYS A 324 -1.40 7.31 -23.87
CA LYS A 324 -0.66 7.43 -25.13
C LYS A 324 0.42 6.36 -25.13
N ILE A 325 0.04 5.15 -25.51
CA ILE A 325 1.00 4.11 -25.89
C ILE A 325 1.67 4.62 -27.17
N ASP A 326 3.01 4.62 -27.21
CA ASP A 326 3.75 4.90 -28.43
C ASP A 326 3.24 3.95 -29.52
N THR A 327 2.63 4.50 -30.58
CA THR A 327 2.03 3.72 -31.66
C THR A 327 3.04 2.91 -32.45
N ARG A 328 4.34 3.14 -32.24
CA ARG A 328 5.45 2.35 -32.78
C ARG A 328 5.72 1.07 -31.97
N LEU A 329 5.17 0.94 -30.77
CA LEU A 329 5.25 -0.28 -29.96
C LEU A 329 3.99 -1.13 -30.21
N PRO A 330 4.09 -2.34 -30.78
CA PRO A 330 2.93 -3.19 -31.00
C PRO A 330 2.28 -3.55 -29.65
N VAL A 331 0.96 -3.40 -29.52
CA VAL A 331 0.24 -3.96 -28.37
C VAL A 331 -0.01 -5.43 -28.68
N GLY A 332 0.69 -6.33 -27.99
CA GLY A 332 0.71 -7.75 -28.32
C GLY A 332 -0.55 -8.52 -27.89
N PHE A 333 -1.40 -7.92 -27.05
CA PHE A 333 -2.65 -8.54 -26.60
C PHE A 333 -3.72 -7.50 -26.27
N ARG A 334 -4.85 -7.55 -26.97
CA ARG A 334 -6.12 -6.93 -26.57
C ARG A 334 -7.05 -8.04 -26.06
N PRO A 335 -7.83 -7.81 -24.99
CA PRO A 335 -8.84 -8.77 -24.58
C PRO A 335 -9.80 -9.08 -25.74
N GLY A 336 -9.82 -10.33 -26.20
CA GLY A 336 -10.57 -10.78 -27.39
C GLY A 336 -9.71 -11.30 -28.55
N ASP A 337 -8.39 -11.11 -28.51
CA ASP A 337 -7.49 -11.71 -29.50
C ASP A 337 -7.42 -13.24 -29.30
N PRO A 338 -7.51 -14.05 -30.37
CA PRO A 338 -7.39 -15.49 -30.25
C PRO A 338 -6.02 -15.86 -29.68
N ILE A 339 -6.00 -16.77 -28.71
CA ILE A 339 -4.77 -17.35 -28.17
C ILE A 339 -4.13 -18.15 -29.31
N ASP A 340 -3.09 -17.59 -29.93
CA ASP A 340 -2.29 -18.31 -30.91
C ASP A 340 -1.56 -19.45 -30.19
N SER A 341 -2.12 -20.66 -30.28
CA SER A 341 -1.46 -21.89 -29.87
C SER A 341 -0.38 -22.18 -30.91
N GLY A 342 0.79 -21.61 -30.65
CA GLY A 342 1.88 -21.45 -31.60
C GLY A 342 2.09 -22.62 -32.55
N LYS A 343 2.13 -22.31 -33.85
CA LYS A 343 2.73 -23.19 -34.83
C LYS A 343 4.26 -23.06 -34.76
N PRO A 344 5.02 -24.17 -34.93
CA PRO A 344 6.47 -24.10 -34.91
C PRO A 344 6.96 -23.30 -36.12
N VAL A 345 7.93 -22.42 -35.86
CA VAL A 345 8.63 -21.67 -36.91
C VAL A 345 9.49 -22.66 -37.71
N GLU A 346 9.14 -22.86 -38.99
CA GLU A 346 10.02 -23.55 -39.93
C GLU A 346 11.26 -22.69 -40.18
N THR A 347 12.42 -23.29 -39.95
CA THR A 347 13.73 -22.73 -40.28
C THR A 347 13.93 -22.73 -41.80
N LYS A 348 14.36 -21.60 -42.36
CA LYS A 348 15.04 -21.52 -43.65
C LYS A 348 16.45 -21.02 -43.47
#